data_AF-A0A518FI43-F1
#
_entry.id   AF-A0A518FI43-F1
#
_cell.length_a   1.000
_cell.length_b   1.000
_cell.length_c   1.000
_cell.angle_alpha   90.00
_cell.angle_beta   90.00
_cell.angle_gamma   90.00
#
_symmetry.space_group_name_H-M   'P 1'
#
loop_
_entity.id
_entity.type
_entity.pdbx_description
1 polymer ?
#
loop_
_entity_poly.entity_id
_entity_poly.type
_entity_poly.pdbx_seq_one_letter_code
_entity_poly.pdbx_strand_id
1 'polypeptide(L)'
;MSDKEQRDDAEFQRLLHRLADGPLDKTETEQLESLLLDQPERQTQYLELMCLDASLMELGEISRSVPDYHISHPQEKKSVPWGVWMLTVCAVACLVVAAVLFVSTGNERQQVVQQKDPAVQEENNQTANEQSPQEPFSKATLIAGHRAVFRGTRSPTLTGSRLRFAENYMLQDGMVKIRFASGAEVILKAPALFQVAQEEELVVNLGKCSVYAPEGAEGFKVSTPTSNVVDLGTRFSVRVTEDGASNVAVVDGEAEVSSLSDPRKKRLLKGETAYVGTDLNLMDGDREQSTQDYIDAIPDHLIAYESIPDEQGRAKSLASVSVQRAGVQRIYQADDFILPVVNHYRPGSHAFGVVPAEAPAEEFNRFGPMNLLFASGFINPGGEKTVHQGEFQLGRNGTPGMNLVFKQPVVNGPGPDIIIFDAQSIAHSLEGDVFHLYPQTDHSAARPMTVRKYDIDGHSEQAQIMTGCRLTQLSPDFADDGTPLPIVARSQLVHQVPSRLFAVGIDLDDMQIPPGGSITGLFLQDAQDDADRIDPVVIIGLPPVK
;
A
#
# COMPACT_ATOMS: atom_id res chain seq x y z
N MET A 1 10.16 -31.52 32.36
CA MET A 1 8.81 -31.28 31.85
C MET A 1 7.87 -32.30 32.47
N SER A 2 6.69 -31.86 32.92
CA SER A 2 5.68 -32.79 33.43
C SER A 2 5.04 -33.58 32.26
N ASP A 3 4.48 -34.75 32.54
CA ASP A 3 3.79 -35.60 31.54
C ASP A 3 2.62 -34.85 30.85
N LYS A 4 2.04 -33.86 31.54
CA LYS A 4 1.03 -32.95 31.00
C LYS A 4 1.62 -31.94 30.01
N GLU A 5 2.78 -31.39 30.32
CA GLU A 5 3.45 -30.37 29.51
C GLU A 5 3.91 -30.92 28.17
N GLN A 6 4.42 -32.16 28.15
CA GLN A 6 4.77 -32.88 26.91
C GLN A 6 3.54 -33.17 26.05
N ARG A 7 2.41 -33.50 26.67
CA ARG A 7 1.15 -33.73 25.95
C ARG A 7 0.59 -32.43 25.38
N ASP A 8 0.64 -31.34 26.15
CA ASP A 8 0.18 -30.02 25.73
C ASP A 8 1.06 -29.47 24.59
N ASP A 9 2.37 -29.74 24.60
CA ASP A 9 3.28 -29.38 23.49
C ASP A 9 3.01 -30.20 22.22
N ALA A 10 2.79 -31.51 22.35
CA ALA A 10 2.46 -32.36 21.21
C ALA A 10 1.12 -31.96 20.56
N GLU A 11 0.13 -31.60 21.39
CA GLU A 11 -1.17 -31.13 20.92
C GLU A 11 -1.06 -29.74 20.26
N PHE A 12 -0.26 -28.84 20.84
CA PHE A 12 0.03 -27.52 20.26
C PHE A 12 0.66 -27.65 18.86
N GLN A 13 1.68 -28.50 18.71
CA GLN A 13 2.32 -28.75 17.41
C GLN A 13 1.36 -29.39 16.40
N ARG A 14 0.50 -30.31 16.85
CA ARG A 14 -0.55 -30.92 16.00
C ARG A 14 -1.49 -29.84 15.44
N LEU A 15 -1.94 -28.92 16.29
CA LEU A 15 -2.87 -27.85 15.91
C LEU A 15 -2.22 -26.81 15.00
N LEU A 16 -0.93 -26.47 15.22
CA LEU A 16 -0.17 -25.61 14.31
C LEU A 16 -0.04 -26.21 12.91
N HIS A 17 0.32 -27.49 12.81
CA HIS A 17 0.39 -28.18 11.52
C HIS A 17 -0.97 -28.24 10.84
N ARG A 18 -2.04 -28.52 11.61
CA ARG A 18 -3.39 -28.57 11.08
C ARG A 18 -3.83 -27.22 10.51
N LEU A 19 -3.47 -26.13 11.19
CA LEU A 19 -3.74 -24.75 10.78
C LEU A 19 -3.03 -24.39 9.46
N ALA A 20 -1.77 -24.81 9.31
CA ALA A 20 -1.03 -24.62 8.04
C ALA A 20 -1.64 -25.42 6.88
N ASP A 21 -2.26 -26.58 7.16
CA ASP A 21 -2.94 -27.40 6.17
C ASP A 21 -4.39 -26.93 5.87
N GLY A 22 -4.94 -25.98 6.64
CA GLY A 22 -6.28 -25.44 6.44
C GLY A 22 -7.01 -25.03 7.73
N PRO A 23 -8.25 -24.52 7.62
CA PRO A 23 -8.96 -23.94 8.77
C PRO A 23 -9.24 -24.96 9.87
N LEU A 24 -9.07 -24.52 11.12
CA LEU A 24 -9.43 -25.27 12.33
C LEU A 24 -10.94 -25.24 12.56
N ASP A 25 -11.48 -26.30 13.15
CA ASP A 25 -12.85 -26.27 13.67
C ASP A 25 -12.93 -25.55 15.03
N LYS A 26 -14.15 -25.22 15.46
CA LYS A 26 -14.38 -24.47 16.70
C LYS A 26 -13.72 -25.10 17.94
N THR A 27 -13.72 -26.43 18.03
CA THR A 27 -13.14 -27.13 19.19
C THR A 27 -11.62 -27.05 19.14
N GLU A 28 -11.04 -27.20 17.96
CA GLU A 28 -9.60 -27.08 17.72
C GLU A 28 -9.10 -25.64 17.95
N THR A 29 -9.88 -24.63 17.57
CA THR A 29 -9.57 -23.22 17.86
C THR A 29 -9.56 -22.94 19.36
N GLU A 30 -10.60 -23.35 20.10
CA GLU A 30 -10.67 -23.18 21.55
C GLU A 30 -9.52 -23.91 22.27
N GLN A 31 -9.12 -25.08 21.77
CA GLN A 31 -7.97 -25.82 22.28
C GLN A 31 -6.65 -25.11 22.01
N LEU A 32 -6.41 -24.62 20.78
CA LEU A 32 -5.21 -23.88 20.42
C LEU A 32 -5.08 -22.60 21.26
N GLU A 33 -6.17 -21.84 21.42
CA GLU A 33 -6.21 -20.65 22.28
C GLU A 33 -5.84 -21.00 23.73
N SER A 34 -6.40 -22.08 24.28
CA SER A 34 -6.10 -22.51 25.65
C SER A 34 -4.63 -22.87 25.86
N LEU A 35 -3.96 -23.40 24.82
CA LEU A 35 -2.56 -23.79 24.85
C LEU A 35 -1.61 -22.60 24.67
N LEU A 36 -2.10 -21.49 24.13
CA LEU A 36 -1.38 -20.23 23.92
C LEU A 36 -1.44 -19.29 25.13
N LEU A 37 -2.46 -19.41 25.99
CA LEU A 37 -2.63 -18.58 27.18
C LEU A 37 -1.42 -18.69 28.13
N ASP A 38 -0.86 -17.54 28.52
CA ASP A 38 0.29 -17.42 29.43
C ASP A 38 1.55 -18.22 29.04
N GLN A 39 1.69 -18.60 27.77
CA GLN A 39 2.82 -19.37 27.23
C GLN A 39 3.56 -18.59 26.14
N PRO A 40 4.50 -17.69 26.49
CA PRO A 40 5.15 -16.78 25.54
C PRO A 40 5.95 -17.52 24.44
N GLU A 41 6.53 -18.68 24.75
CA GLU A 41 7.26 -19.51 23.79
C GLU A 41 6.34 -20.05 22.68
N ARG A 42 5.14 -20.53 23.05
CA ARG A 42 4.13 -21.01 22.10
C ARG A 42 3.53 -19.87 21.29
N GLN A 43 3.32 -18.71 21.91
CA GLN A 43 2.89 -17.50 21.19
C GLN A 43 3.90 -17.09 20.12
N THR A 44 5.20 -17.18 20.43
CA THR A 44 6.28 -16.84 19.49
C THR A 44 6.27 -17.81 18.30
N GLN A 45 6.20 -19.12 18.55
CA GLN A 45 6.15 -20.13 17.49
C GLN A 45 4.91 -20.01 16.60
N TYR A 46 3.76 -19.70 17.19
CA TYR A 46 2.53 -19.43 16.43
C TYR A 46 2.71 -18.22 15.50
N LEU A 47 3.26 -17.11 16.01
CA LEU A 47 3.51 -15.91 15.20
C LEU A 47 4.54 -16.16 14.10
N GLU A 48 5.61 -16.89 14.36
CA GLU A 48 6.61 -17.26 13.35
C GLU A 48 5.98 -18.05 12.20
N LEU A 49 5.09 -19.00 12.51
CA LEU A 49 4.39 -19.78 11.49
C LEU A 49 3.47 -18.90 10.65
N MET A 50 2.70 -18.00 11.26
CA MET A 50 1.78 -17.10 10.52
C MET A 50 2.54 -16.10 9.65
N CYS A 51 3.66 -15.55 10.15
CA CYS A 51 4.53 -14.68 9.36
C CYS A 51 5.13 -15.42 8.15
N LEU A 52 5.53 -16.68 8.34
CA LEU A 52 6.06 -17.51 7.25
C LEU A 52 4.98 -17.82 6.21
N ASP A 53 3.78 -18.17 6.65
CA ASP A 53 2.65 -18.46 5.76
C ASP A 53 2.25 -17.25 4.92
N ALA A 54 2.14 -16.07 5.54
CA ALA A 54 1.93 -14.79 4.86
C ALA A 54 3.04 -14.49 3.84
N SER A 55 4.31 -14.70 4.22
CA SER A 55 5.46 -14.49 3.32
C SER A 55 5.46 -15.45 2.12
N LEU A 56 4.99 -16.68 2.31
CA LEU A 56 4.87 -17.67 1.23
C LEU A 56 3.71 -17.34 0.29
N MET A 57 2.60 -16.80 0.79
CA MET A 57 1.52 -16.27 -0.03
C MET A 57 2.02 -15.10 -0.90
N GLU A 58 2.75 -14.14 -0.32
CA GLU A 58 3.37 -13.02 -1.06
C GLU A 58 4.31 -13.55 -2.17
N LEU A 59 5.11 -14.58 -1.89
CA LEU A 59 5.97 -15.21 -2.88
C LEU A 59 5.19 -15.96 -3.98
N GLY A 60 4.06 -16.57 -3.61
CA GLY A 60 3.19 -17.33 -4.51
C GLY A 60 2.46 -16.44 -5.53
N GLU A 61 2.11 -15.22 -5.15
CA GLU A 61 1.49 -14.24 -6.05
C GLU A 61 2.44 -13.76 -7.16
N ILE A 62 3.75 -13.71 -6.88
CA ILE A 62 4.80 -13.43 -7.88
C ILE A 62 4.83 -14.48 -9.00
N SER A 63 4.35 -15.71 -8.74
CA SER A 63 4.50 -16.86 -9.64
C SER A 63 3.29 -17.13 -10.56
N ARG A 64 2.23 -16.29 -10.55
CA ARG A 64 1.01 -16.50 -11.38
C ARG A 64 1.19 -16.29 -12.90
N SER A 65 2.42 -16.35 -13.42
CA SER A 65 2.72 -16.35 -14.86
C SER A 65 3.10 -17.73 -15.43
N VAL A 66 2.69 -18.82 -14.80
CA VAL A 66 2.88 -20.19 -15.33
C VAL A 66 1.53 -20.80 -15.70
N PRO A 67 1.34 -21.34 -16.91
CA PRO A 67 0.07 -21.98 -17.29
C PRO A 67 -0.22 -23.20 -16.41
N ASP A 68 -1.47 -23.34 -15.98
CA ASP A 68 -1.97 -24.51 -15.22
C ASP A 68 -1.61 -25.83 -15.92
N TYR A 69 -0.69 -26.58 -15.33
CA TYR A 69 -0.47 -27.98 -15.68
C TYR A 69 -1.49 -28.84 -14.92
N HIS A 70 -2.55 -29.28 -15.61
CA HIS A 70 -3.45 -30.30 -15.09
C HIS A 70 -2.72 -31.64 -14.93
N ILE A 71 -2.20 -31.90 -13.73
CA ILE A 71 -1.76 -33.25 -13.36
C ILE A 71 -2.99 -34.04 -12.91
N SER A 72 -3.48 -34.89 -13.82
CA SER A 72 -4.49 -35.90 -13.50
C SER A 72 -3.93 -36.86 -12.45
N HIS A 73 -4.51 -36.87 -11.25
CA HIS A 73 -4.15 -37.83 -10.21
C HIS A 73 -4.95 -39.13 -10.39
N PRO A 74 -4.31 -40.29 -10.64
CA PRO A 74 -4.99 -41.56 -10.53
C PRO A 74 -5.18 -41.89 -9.05
N GLN A 75 -6.42 -42.04 -8.60
CA GLN A 75 -6.71 -42.70 -7.33
C GLN A 75 -6.37 -44.19 -7.45
N GLU A 76 -5.46 -44.73 -6.65
CA GLU A 76 -5.58 -46.12 -6.19
C GLU A 76 -4.98 -46.38 -4.80
N LYS A 77 -5.51 -47.46 -4.21
CA LYS A 77 -5.61 -47.89 -2.82
C LYS A 77 -4.29 -48.27 -2.14
N LYS A 78 -4.33 -48.22 -0.80
CA LYS A 78 -3.33 -48.76 0.14
C LYS A 78 -3.06 -50.26 -0.09
N SER A 79 -1.79 -50.61 -0.20
CA SER A 79 -1.23 -51.87 0.33
C SER A 79 0.27 -51.73 0.55
N VAL A 80 0.72 -51.92 1.79
CA VAL A 80 2.14 -52.11 2.15
C VAL A 80 2.45 -53.61 2.02
N PRO A 81 3.57 -54.00 1.39
CA PRO A 81 4.50 -54.85 2.14
C PRO A 81 6.01 -54.66 1.85
N TRP A 82 6.78 -54.79 2.93
CA TRP A 82 8.11 -55.43 3.07
C TRP A 82 9.16 -55.22 1.97
N GLY A 83 9.97 -54.15 2.07
CA GLY A 83 11.17 -54.05 1.22
C GLY A 83 12.07 -52.81 1.32
N VAL A 84 11.95 -51.94 2.33
CA VAL A 84 12.79 -50.73 2.40
C VAL A 84 13.35 -50.54 3.82
N TRP A 85 14.35 -51.37 4.16
CA TRP A 85 15.25 -51.17 5.31
C TRP A 85 16.73 -51.16 4.88
N MET A 86 17.02 -50.82 3.62
CA MET A 86 18.38 -50.85 3.06
C MET A 86 18.66 -49.70 2.07
N LEU A 87 18.27 -48.46 2.38
CA LEU A 87 18.76 -47.26 1.66
C LEU A 87 18.88 -46.00 2.56
N THR A 88 19.20 -46.17 3.85
CA THR A 88 19.53 -45.07 4.78
C THR A 88 21.01 -45.01 5.16
N VAL A 89 21.90 -45.66 4.40
CA VAL A 89 23.35 -45.71 4.68
C VAL A 89 24.21 -44.85 3.72
N CYS A 90 23.66 -44.26 2.66
CA CYS A 90 24.47 -43.46 1.72
C CYS A 90 24.37 -41.94 1.88
N ALA A 91 23.41 -41.38 2.64
CA ALA A 91 23.27 -39.93 2.80
C ALA A 91 24.08 -39.34 3.99
N VAL A 92 24.46 -40.17 4.96
CA VAL A 92 25.21 -39.73 6.16
C VAL A 92 26.73 -39.72 5.93
N ALA A 93 27.22 -40.34 4.84
CA ALA A 93 28.65 -40.38 4.51
C ALA A 93 29.17 -39.09 3.83
N CYS A 94 28.31 -38.25 3.26
CA CYS A 94 28.73 -37.02 2.58
C CYS A 94 28.82 -35.80 3.52
N LEU A 95 28.16 -35.83 4.68
CA LEU A 95 28.21 -34.71 5.64
C LEU A 95 29.40 -34.77 6.61
N VAL A 96 30.04 -35.93 6.77
CA VAL A 96 31.20 -36.09 7.68
C VAL A 96 32.53 -35.72 7.02
N VAL A 97 32.61 -35.64 5.69
CA VAL A 97 33.84 -35.25 4.96
C VAL A 97 33.99 -33.73 4.85
N ALA A 98 32.89 -32.97 4.85
CA ALA A 98 32.93 -31.51 4.74
C ALA A 98 33.33 -30.79 6.04
N ALA A 99 33.08 -31.41 7.20
CA ALA A 99 33.40 -30.81 8.52
C ALA A 99 34.87 -31.01 8.95
N VAL A 100 35.62 -31.90 8.30
CA VAL A 100 37.02 -32.22 8.70
C VAL A 100 38.07 -31.37 7.95
N LEU A 101 37.68 -30.64 6.90
CA LEU A 101 38.62 -29.82 6.12
C LEU A 101 38.66 -28.33 6.49
N PHE A 102 37.84 -27.87 7.44
CA PHE A 102 37.80 -26.45 7.82
C PHE A 102 38.41 -26.11 9.20
N VAL A 103 38.99 -27.10 9.92
CA VAL A 103 39.48 -26.88 11.30
C VAL A 103 40.95 -27.26 11.56
N SER A 104 41.71 -27.80 10.58
CA SER A 104 43.08 -28.31 10.88
C SER A 104 44.27 -27.57 10.26
N THR A 105 44.15 -26.31 9.87
CA THR A 105 45.34 -25.46 9.60
C THR A 105 45.26 -24.15 10.35
N GLY A 106 45.25 -24.25 11.67
CA GLY A 106 45.67 -23.19 12.57
C GLY A 106 47.15 -23.32 12.93
N ASN A 107 47.88 -22.22 12.73
CA ASN A 107 49.04 -21.71 13.49
C ASN A 107 50.35 -22.50 13.59
N GLU A 108 51.42 -21.87 13.08
CA GLU A 108 52.70 -21.52 13.74
C GLU A 108 53.33 -20.39 12.88
N ARG A 109 54.07 -19.36 13.33
CA ARG A 109 54.66 -18.96 14.60
C ARG A 109 55.11 -17.48 14.52
N GLN A 110 55.35 -16.91 15.70
CA GLN A 110 55.85 -15.57 16.03
C GLN A 110 57.10 -15.10 15.26
N GLN A 111 57.19 -13.79 14.99
CA GLN A 111 58.15 -12.84 15.60
C GLN A 111 58.16 -11.52 14.81
N VAL A 112 57.82 -10.39 15.44
CA VAL A 112 58.26 -9.07 14.96
C VAL A 112 58.90 -8.32 16.13
N VAL A 113 60.20 -8.11 15.97
CA VAL A 113 61.06 -7.27 16.81
C VAL A 113 60.96 -5.83 16.31
N GLN A 114 60.51 -4.96 17.21
CA GLN A 114 60.97 -3.61 17.51
C GLN A 114 62.02 -2.93 16.58
N GLN A 115 61.61 -1.87 15.86
CA GLN A 115 62.42 -0.69 15.47
C GLN A 115 61.50 0.40 14.89
N LYS A 116 61.11 1.46 15.63
CA LYS A 116 61.79 2.74 15.91
C LYS A 116 61.87 3.69 14.68
N ASP A 117 61.08 4.77 14.72
CA ASP A 117 61.14 5.94 13.81
C ASP A 117 62.55 6.57 13.73
N PRO A 118 62.90 7.30 12.65
CA PRO A 118 62.57 8.74 12.60
C PRO A 118 62.27 9.35 11.21
N ALA A 119 61.38 10.35 11.24
CA ALA A 119 61.46 11.70 10.67
C ALA A 119 61.81 11.96 9.18
N VAL A 120 60.85 12.66 8.54
CA VAL A 120 60.98 13.88 7.70
C VAL A 120 62.06 13.90 6.63
N GLN A 121 61.63 13.83 5.36
CA GLN A 121 62.12 14.74 4.31
C GLN A 121 60.96 15.20 3.42
N GLU A 122 60.84 16.52 3.33
CA GLU A 122 60.03 17.25 2.36
C GLU A 122 60.52 16.94 0.95
N GLU A 123 59.61 16.66 0.02
CA GLU A 123 59.81 17.08 -1.36
C GLU A 123 58.46 17.40 -2.02
N ASN A 124 58.40 18.63 -2.50
CA ASN A 124 57.27 19.30 -3.12
C ASN A 124 56.70 18.51 -4.31
N ASN A 125 55.37 18.45 -4.38
CA ASN A 125 54.65 18.73 -5.61
C ASN A 125 53.23 19.19 -5.29
N GLN A 126 53.06 20.51 -5.20
CA GLN A 126 51.79 21.14 -5.49
C GLN A 126 51.53 20.99 -7.00
N THR A 127 50.37 20.48 -7.37
CA THR A 127 49.31 21.21 -8.10
C THR A 127 48.35 20.20 -8.73
N ALA A 128 47.14 20.05 -8.20
CA ALA A 128 45.93 19.75 -8.96
C ALA A 128 44.71 19.77 -8.03
N ASN A 129 43.88 20.81 -8.19
CA ASN A 129 42.47 20.93 -7.83
C ASN A 129 41.95 20.09 -6.66
N GLU A 130 41.77 20.75 -5.52
CA GLU A 130 40.66 20.44 -4.62
C GLU A 130 39.34 20.75 -5.35
N GLN A 131 38.85 19.81 -6.15
CA GLN A 131 37.41 19.71 -6.39
C GLN A 131 36.79 19.28 -5.06
N SER A 132 36.09 20.20 -4.41
CA SER A 132 35.11 19.86 -3.40
C SER A 132 34.24 18.71 -3.93
N PRO A 133 33.97 17.66 -3.14
CA PRO A 133 33.07 16.58 -3.58
C PRO A 133 31.77 17.22 -4.06
N GLN A 134 31.39 17.02 -5.33
CA GLN A 134 30.08 17.44 -5.81
C GLN A 134 29.03 16.85 -4.87
N GLU A 135 28.11 17.69 -4.40
CA GLU A 135 27.00 17.19 -3.61
C GLU A 135 26.26 16.12 -4.43
N PRO A 136 26.07 14.92 -3.89
CA PRO A 136 25.46 13.83 -4.66
C PRO A 136 23.96 14.04 -4.91
N PHE A 137 23.36 15.05 -4.26
CA PHE A 137 21.96 15.39 -4.35
C PHE A 137 21.75 16.56 -5.32
N SER A 138 20.75 16.41 -6.18
CA SER A 138 20.21 17.51 -6.98
C SER A 138 19.33 18.44 -6.14
N LYS A 139 18.99 19.60 -6.68
CA LYS A 139 17.92 20.45 -6.11
C LYS A 139 16.52 19.93 -6.47
N ALA A 140 16.42 18.92 -7.34
CA ALA A 140 15.15 18.31 -7.67
C ALA A 140 14.52 17.66 -6.42
N THR A 141 13.31 18.07 -6.10
CA THR A 141 12.62 17.69 -4.85
C THR A 141 11.30 17.02 -5.20
N LEU A 142 10.99 15.88 -4.58
CA LEU A 142 9.65 15.30 -4.60
C LEU A 142 8.72 16.21 -3.82
N ILE A 143 7.70 16.78 -4.46
CA ILE A 143 6.80 17.77 -3.85
C ILE A 143 5.38 17.26 -3.62
N ALA A 144 4.99 16.17 -4.28
CA ALA A 144 3.73 15.47 -4.05
C ALA A 144 3.82 14.04 -4.60
N GLY A 145 2.92 13.17 -4.14
CA GLY A 145 2.72 11.84 -4.69
C GLY A 145 1.28 11.38 -4.46
N HIS A 146 0.87 10.37 -5.21
CA HIS A 146 -0.43 9.71 -5.06
C HIS A 146 -0.24 8.21 -5.28
N ARG A 147 -0.43 7.43 -4.21
CA ARG A 147 -0.24 5.96 -4.19
C ARG A 147 1.12 5.52 -4.73
N ALA A 148 2.16 6.30 -4.46
CA ALA A 148 3.47 6.13 -5.04
C ALA A 148 4.24 4.99 -4.35
N VAL A 149 4.57 3.94 -5.10
CA VAL A 149 5.35 2.80 -4.59
C VAL A 149 6.67 2.73 -5.34
N PHE A 150 7.77 3.01 -4.64
CA PHE A 150 9.12 2.86 -5.18
C PHE A 150 9.73 1.51 -4.80
N ARG A 151 10.48 0.90 -5.73
CA ARG A 151 11.29 -0.30 -5.46
C ARG A 151 12.74 -0.11 -5.89
N GLY A 152 13.66 -0.84 -5.26
CA GLY A 152 15.08 -0.88 -5.63
C GLY A 152 15.84 0.44 -5.50
N THR A 153 15.21 1.49 -4.94
CA THR A 153 15.80 2.81 -4.75
C THR A 153 16.50 2.87 -3.39
N ARG A 154 17.67 3.52 -3.33
CA ARG A 154 18.46 3.64 -2.09
C ARG A 154 18.22 4.97 -1.37
N SER A 155 17.84 6.00 -2.13
CA SER A 155 17.52 7.30 -1.58
C SER A 155 16.12 7.38 -0.99
N PRO A 156 15.89 8.29 -0.01
CA PRO A 156 14.55 8.62 0.47
C PRO A 156 13.64 9.06 -0.69
N THR A 157 12.43 8.53 -0.72
CA THR A 157 11.41 8.81 -1.74
C THR A 157 10.16 9.47 -1.15
N LEU A 158 10.27 9.95 0.09
CA LEU A 158 9.25 10.75 0.75
C LEU A 158 9.07 12.11 0.09
N THR A 159 7.86 12.65 0.14
CA THR A 159 7.60 14.06 -0.17
C THR A 159 8.51 14.97 0.69
N GLY A 160 9.13 15.95 0.04
CA GLY A 160 10.18 16.81 0.60
C GLY A 160 11.61 16.30 0.38
N SER A 161 11.79 15.05 -0.04
CA SER A 161 13.11 14.48 -0.30
C SER A 161 13.73 15.05 -1.57
N ARG A 162 15.05 15.29 -1.52
CA ARG A 162 15.86 15.61 -2.70
C ARG A 162 16.30 14.33 -3.41
N LEU A 163 16.22 14.36 -4.74
CA LEU A 163 16.67 13.26 -5.57
C LEU A 163 18.18 13.32 -5.83
N ARG A 164 18.82 12.16 -5.92
CA ARG A 164 20.23 12.03 -6.26
C ARG A 164 20.45 12.07 -7.76
N PHE A 165 21.60 12.61 -8.15
CA PHE A 165 22.05 12.51 -9.53
C PHE A 165 22.36 11.05 -9.90
N ALA A 166 22.01 10.66 -11.12
CA ALA A 166 22.32 9.36 -11.74
C ALA A 166 21.84 8.11 -10.95
N GLU A 167 20.92 8.27 -10.00
CA GLU A 167 20.25 7.16 -9.34
C GLU A 167 19.03 6.72 -10.16
N ASN A 168 18.85 5.41 -10.31
CA ASN A 168 17.67 4.81 -10.93
C ASN A 168 16.50 4.78 -9.94
N TYR A 169 15.48 5.57 -10.22
CA TYR A 169 14.21 5.55 -9.50
C TYR A 169 13.21 4.69 -10.27
N MET A 170 12.71 3.63 -9.61
CA MET A 170 11.72 2.72 -10.16
C MET A 170 10.39 2.92 -9.42
N LEU A 171 9.47 3.64 -10.06
CA LEU A 171 8.12 3.86 -9.58
C LEU A 171 7.23 2.74 -10.13
N GLN A 172 6.84 1.81 -9.26
CA GLN A 172 6.08 0.62 -9.61
C GLN A 172 4.57 0.90 -9.70
N ASP A 173 4.03 1.70 -8.78
CA ASP A 173 2.63 2.13 -8.80
C ASP A 173 2.50 3.63 -8.45
N GLY A 174 1.36 4.20 -8.83
CA GLY A 174 0.99 5.58 -8.51
C GLY A 174 1.69 6.64 -9.33
N MET A 175 1.83 7.82 -8.74
CA MET A 175 2.29 9.03 -9.39
C MET A 175 3.14 9.87 -8.44
N VAL A 176 4.16 10.54 -8.97
CA VAL A 176 4.95 11.52 -8.21
C VAL A 176 5.11 12.82 -8.97
N LYS A 177 5.17 13.92 -8.21
CA LYS A 177 5.48 15.25 -8.73
C LYS A 177 6.83 15.71 -8.20
N ILE A 178 7.71 16.11 -9.11
CA ILE A 178 9.07 16.57 -8.82
C ILE A 178 9.18 18.02 -9.26
N ARG A 179 9.79 18.87 -8.44
CA ARG A 179 10.16 20.24 -8.81
C ARG A 179 11.67 20.36 -8.94
N PHE A 180 12.12 20.86 -10.07
CA PHE A 180 13.53 21.06 -10.40
C PHE A 180 14.03 22.46 -10.02
N ALA A 181 15.34 22.67 -10.10
CA ALA A 181 16.01 23.91 -9.69
C ALA A 181 15.48 25.16 -10.43
N SER A 182 15.19 25.01 -11.72
CA SER A 182 14.67 26.07 -12.59
C SER A 182 13.22 26.45 -12.28
N GLY A 183 12.50 25.64 -11.50
CA GLY A 183 11.05 25.77 -11.30
C GLY A 183 10.21 24.88 -12.22
N ALA A 184 10.83 24.15 -13.15
CA ALA A 184 10.14 23.12 -13.94
C ALA A 184 9.55 22.05 -13.01
N GLU A 185 8.30 21.67 -13.28
CA GLU A 185 7.57 20.63 -12.55
C GLU A 185 7.32 19.44 -13.46
N VAL A 186 7.60 18.24 -12.95
CA VAL A 186 7.41 16.99 -13.68
C VAL A 186 6.51 16.06 -12.89
N ILE A 187 5.48 15.51 -13.55
CA ILE A 187 4.66 14.42 -13.02
C ILE A 187 5.02 13.13 -13.75
N LEU A 188 5.45 12.12 -12.99
CA LEU A 188 5.72 10.77 -13.50
C LEU A 188 4.62 9.83 -13.04
N LYS A 189 4.11 9.01 -13.96
CA LYS A 189 3.10 7.99 -13.70
C LYS A 189 3.68 6.60 -13.89
N ALA A 190 3.44 5.74 -12.92
CA ALA A 190 3.86 4.36 -12.93
C ALA A 190 3.21 3.53 -14.07
N PRO A 191 3.86 2.44 -14.51
CA PRO A 191 5.25 2.09 -14.19
C PRO A 191 6.22 3.08 -14.83
N ALA A 192 7.24 3.51 -14.09
CA ALA A 192 8.24 4.45 -14.59
C ALA A 192 9.65 4.15 -14.10
N LEU A 193 10.63 4.32 -14.99
CA LEU A 193 12.06 4.24 -14.70
C LEU A 193 12.72 5.55 -15.13
N PHE A 194 13.27 6.29 -14.18
CA PHE A 194 13.81 7.62 -14.44
C PHE A 194 15.04 7.94 -13.58
N GLN A 195 15.79 8.95 -13.99
CA GLN A 195 16.96 9.46 -13.28
C GLN A 195 17.05 10.98 -13.42
N VAL A 196 17.45 11.66 -12.35
CA VAL A 196 17.88 13.06 -12.47
C VAL A 196 19.33 13.06 -12.96
N ALA A 197 19.56 13.50 -14.20
CA ALA A 197 20.90 13.51 -14.79
C ALA A 197 21.66 14.80 -14.46
N GLN A 198 20.95 15.94 -14.53
CA GLN A 198 21.45 17.28 -14.20
C GLN A 198 20.32 18.10 -13.56
N GLU A 199 20.63 19.31 -13.09
CA GLU A 199 19.65 20.18 -12.40
C GLU A 199 18.42 20.54 -13.24
N GLU A 200 18.56 20.46 -14.56
CA GLU A 200 17.53 20.76 -15.56
C GLU A 200 17.39 19.63 -16.59
N GLU A 201 17.85 18.42 -16.25
CA GLU A 201 17.76 17.25 -17.14
C GLU A 201 17.23 16.02 -16.41
N LEU A 202 16.11 15.50 -16.91
CA LEU A 202 15.51 14.24 -16.50
C LEU A 202 15.69 13.19 -17.58
N VAL A 203 16.23 12.03 -17.21
CA VAL A 203 16.25 10.84 -18.07
C VAL A 203 15.02 10.00 -17.75
N VAL A 204 14.24 9.63 -18.76
CA VAL A 204 13.09 8.73 -18.66
C VAL A 204 13.32 7.54 -19.57
N ASN A 205 13.51 6.37 -18.98
CA ASN A 205 13.76 5.11 -19.69
C ASN A 205 12.48 4.30 -19.91
N LEU A 206 11.46 4.53 -19.09
CA LEU A 206 10.15 3.88 -19.17
C LEU A 206 9.10 4.78 -18.52
N GLY A 207 7.90 4.80 -19.06
CA GLY A 207 6.71 5.34 -18.41
C GLY A 207 6.20 6.62 -19.04
N LYS A 208 5.30 7.31 -18.32
CA LYS A 208 4.72 8.58 -18.76
C LYS A 208 5.23 9.72 -17.90
N CYS A 209 5.66 10.79 -18.57
CA CYS A 209 6.22 11.98 -17.98
C CYS A 209 5.45 13.19 -18.51
N SER A 210 4.88 14.01 -17.63
CA SER A 210 4.26 15.28 -17.97
C SER A 210 5.10 16.41 -17.41
N VAL A 211 5.48 17.36 -18.25
CA VAL A 211 6.36 18.48 -17.90
C VAL A 211 5.58 19.78 -17.98
N TYR A 212 5.73 20.60 -16.96
CA TYR A 212 5.34 22.01 -16.96
C TYR A 212 6.56 22.87 -16.67
N ALA A 213 7.00 23.63 -17.67
CA ALA A 213 8.03 24.64 -17.52
C ALA A 213 7.36 26.02 -17.55
N PRO A 214 7.22 26.72 -16.39
CA PRO A 214 6.75 28.09 -16.36
C PRO A 214 7.76 29.06 -17.00
N GLU A 215 7.35 30.31 -17.20
CA GLU A 215 8.26 31.38 -17.65
C GLU A 215 9.49 31.49 -16.73
N GLY A 216 10.68 31.51 -17.33
CA GLY A 216 11.97 31.51 -16.62
C GLY A 216 12.52 30.12 -16.27
N ALA A 217 11.77 29.05 -16.54
CA ALA A 217 12.23 27.67 -16.38
C ALA A 217 12.56 26.98 -17.72
N GLU A 218 12.70 27.74 -18.81
CA GLU A 218 12.93 27.22 -20.15
C GLU A 218 14.30 26.55 -20.30
N GLY A 219 14.38 25.55 -21.18
CA GLY A 219 15.58 24.77 -21.44
C GLY A 219 15.65 23.46 -20.64
N PHE A 220 14.63 23.17 -19.84
CA PHE A 220 14.43 21.88 -19.20
C PHE A 220 14.39 20.77 -20.24
N LYS A 221 15.20 19.74 -20.01
CA LYS A 221 15.44 18.66 -20.97
C LYS A 221 14.92 17.33 -20.44
N VAL A 222 14.14 16.64 -21.26
CA VAL A 222 13.81 15.22 -21.07
C VAL A 222 14.59 14.38 -22.07
N SER A 223 15.45 13.52 -21.56
CA SER A 223 16.25 12.56 -22.32
C SER A 223 15.61 11.18 -22.26
N THR A 224 15.50 10.52 -23.39
CA THR A 224 14.92 9.18 -23.55
C THR A 224 15.91 8.28 -24.30
N PRO A 225 15.68 6.95 -24.37
CA PRO A 225 16.57 6.05 -25.12
C PRO A 225 16.69 6.39 -26.62
N THR A 226 15.72 7.09 -27.19
CA THR A 226 15.63 7.36 -28.63
C THR A 226 15.68 8.85 -28.98
N SER A 227 15.39 9.75 -28.03
CA SER A 227 15.23 11.18 -28.30
C SER A 227 15.64 12.10 -27.14
N ASN A 228 15.92 13.37 -27.47
CA ASN A 228 15.96 14.47 -26.52
C ASN A 228 14.81 15.43 -26.81
N VAL A 229 14.14 15.89 -25.76
CA VAL A 229 13.08 16.90 -25.80
C VAL A 229 13.51 18.08 -24.94
N VAL A 230 13.53 19.29 -25.51
CA VAL A 230 13.87 20.52 -24.79
C VAL A 230 12.67 21.45 -24.80
N ASP A 231 12.29 21.95 -23.63
CA ASP A 231 11.19 22.89 -23.49
C ASP A 231 11.60 24.31 -23.91
N LEU A 232 10.64 25.07 -24.46
CA LEU A 232 10.78 26.50 -24.77
C LEU A 232 9.68 27.36 -24.08
N GLY A 233 9.28 27.00 -22.86
CA GLY A 233 8.20 27.63 -22.08
C GLY A 233 6.85 26.94 -22.29
N THR A 234 6.73 25.70 -21.81
CA THR A 234 5.80 24.72 -22.39
C THR A 234 5.19 23.74 -21.41
N ARG A 235 4.02 23.20 -21.80
CA ARG A 235 3.42 21.98 -21.27
C ARG A 235 3.49 20.88 -22.31
N PHE A 236 4.23 19.81 -22.02
CA PHE A 236 4.35 18.67 -22.92
C PHE A 236 4.37 17.35 -22.14
N SER A 237 4.02 16.26 -22.82
CA SER A 237 4.15 14.90 -22.29
C SER A 237 5.12 14.08 -23.12
N VAL A 238 5.86 13.20 -22.45
CA VAL A 238 6.71 12.18 -23.06
C VAL A 238 6.26 10.82 -22.54
N ARG A 239 5.94 9.90 -23.46
CA ARG A 239 5.69 8.49 -23.16
C ARG A 239 6.82 7.66 -23.75
N VAL A 240 7.47 6.87 -22.91
CA VAL A 240 8.52 5.93 -23.30
C VAL A 240 8.02 4.51 -23.10
N THR A 241 7.99 3.73 -24.17
CA THR A 241 7.60 2.31 -24.15
C THR A 241 8.77 1.42 -23.73
N GLU A 242 8.49 0.15 -23.41
CA GLU A 242 9.52 -0.80 -22.94
C GLU A 242 10.65 -1.06 -23.94
N ASP A 243 10.35 -0.94 -25.24
CA ASP A 243 11.35 -1.03 -26.32
C ASP A 243 12.20 0.25 -26.46
N GLY A 244 11.87 1.32 -25.72
CA GLY A 244 12.56 2.60 -25.72
C GLY A 244 12.04 3.62 -26.73
N ALA A 245 11.00 3.29 -27.50
CA ALA A 245 10.39 4.27 -28.41
C ALA A 245 9.71 5.41 -27.64
N SER A 246 9.78 6.62 -28.20
CA SER A 246 9.32 7.83 -27.53
C SER A 246 8.20 8.50 -28.30
N ASN A 247 7.11 8.84 -27.60
CA ASN A 247 6.05 9.70 -28.10
C ASN A 247 6.06 11.01 -27.33
N VAL A 248 6.08 12.12 -28.05
CA VAL A 248 6.09 13.48 -27.50
C VAL A 248 4.83 14.22 -27.97
N ALA A 249 4.16 14.90 -27.05
CA ALA A 249 2.98 15.70 -27.34
C ALA A 249 3.04 17.06 -26.65
N VAL A 250 2.84 18.14 -27.39
CA VAL A 250 2.80 19.51 -26.84
C VAL A 250 1.35 19.91 -26.58
N VAL A 251 1.04 20.21 -25.33
CA VAL A 251 -0.30 20.64 -24.89
C VAL A 251 -0.44 22.15 -25.00
N ASP A 252 0.61 22.89 -24.63
CA ASP A 252 0.64 24.35 -24.69
C ASP A 252 2.09 24.84 -24.79
N GLY A 253 2.33 25.91 -25.54
CA GLY A 253 3.69 26.37 -25.85
C GLY A 253 4.34 25.59 -27.01
N GLU A 254 5.64 25.35 -26.90
CA GLU A 254 6.50 24.78 -27.94
C GLU A 254 7.69 23.97 -27.38
N ALA A 255 8.00 22.83 -28.01
CA ALA A 255 9.15 22.01 -27.63
C ALA A 255 10.04 21.71 -28.84
N GLU A 256 11.33 21.47 -28.61
CA GLU A 256 12.24 20.92 -29.63
C GLU A 256 12.49 19.44 -29.38
N VAL A 257 12.29 18.61 -30.41
CA VAL A 257 12.59 17.17 -30.37
C VAL A 257 13.72 16.86 -31.34
N SER A 258 14.69 16.07 -30.88
CA SER A 258 15.76 15.53 -31.72
C SER A 258 15.94 14.04 -31.47
N SER A 259 16.26 13.29 -32.52
CA SER A 259 16.67 11.89 -32.40
C SER A 259 18.12 11.80 -31.91
N LEU A 260 18.50 10.72 -31.21
CA LEU A 260 19.90 10.52 -30.81
C LEU A 260 20.84 10.26 -32.00
N SER A 261 20.34 9.81 -33.15
CA SER A 261 21.14 9.59 -34.36
C SER A 261 21.32 10.87 -35.21
N ASP A 262 20.50 11.89 -34.98
CA ASP A 262 20.46 13.09 -35.80
C ASP A 262 20.25 14.35 -34.94
N PRO A 263 21.23 15.26 -34.89
CA PRO A 263 21.14 16.47 -34.09
C PRO A 263 20.11 17.48 -34.64
N ARG A 264 19.53 17.25 -35.83
CA ARG A 264 18.48 18.12 -36.35
C ARG A 264 17.27 18.12 -35.42
N LYS A 265 16.94 19.31 -34.96
CA LYS A 265 15.79 19.56 -34.10
C LYS A 265 14.55 19.81 -34.93
N LYS A 266 13.45 19.18 -34.54
CA LYS A 266 12.11 19.48 -34.99
C LYS A 266 11.40 20.27 -33.90
N ARG A 267 10.93 21.47 -34.23
CA ARG A 267 10.08 22.26 -33.34
C ARG A 267 8.65 21.74 -33.42
N LEU A 268 8.04 21.51 -32.27
CA LEU A 268 6.65 21.14 -32.10
C LEU A 268 5.90 22.32 -31.48
N LEU A 269 4.76 22.65 -32.04
CA LEU A 269 3.81 23.65 -31.54
C LEU A 269 2.67 22.97 -30.78
N LYS A 270 1.84 23.78 -30.13
CA LYS A 270 0.59 23.34 -29.49
C LYS A 270 -0.23 22.38 -30.36
N GLY A 271 -0.54 21.22 -29.80
CA GLY A 271 -1.33 20.16 -30.44
C GLY A 271 -0.52 19.28 -31.41
N GLU A 272 0.77 19.57 -31.61
CA GLU A 272 1.65 18.73 -32.43
C GLU A 272 2.29 17.63 -31.61
N THR A 273 2.63 16.55 -32.32
CA THR A 273 3.21 15.35 -31.75
C THR A 273 4.38 14.87 -32.59
N ALA A 274 5.30 14.16 -31.94
CA ALA A 274 6.38 13.46 -32.60
C ALA A 274 6.51 12.04 -32.07
N TYR A 275 6.91 11.13 -32.94
CA TYR A 275 7.30 9.78 -32.57
C TYR A 275 8.76 9.56 -32.95
N VAL A 276 9.52 8.94 -32.05
CA VAL A 276 10.88 8.47 -32.34
C VAL A 276 10.94 6.98 -32.08
N GLY A 277 11.09 6.21 -33.15
CA GLY A 277 11.17 4.75 -33.09
C GLY A 277 12.51 4.25 -32.55
N THR A 278 12.58 2.95 -32.30
CA THR A 278 13.81 2.26 -31.90
C THR A 278 14.87 2.22 -33.01
N ASP A 279 14.46 2.47 -34.26
CA ASP A 279 15.32 2.72 -35.40
C ASP A 279 15.90 4.15 -35.43
N LEU A 280 15.58 4.96 -34.42
CA LEU A 280 15.99 6.36 -34.26
C LEU A 280 15.46 7.29 -35.36
N ASN A 281 14.41 6.88 -36.08
CA ASN A 281 13.76 7.76 -37.05
C ASN A 281 12.71 8.64 -36.35
N LEU A 282 12.82 9.95 -36.59
CA LEU A 282 11.86 10.95 -36.13
C LEU A 282 10.72 11.09 -37.15
N MET A 283 9.49 10.89 -36.69
CA MET A 283 8.26 10.98 -37.48
C MET A 283 7.25 11.94 -36.84
N ASP A 284 6.21 12.31 -37.59
CA ASP A 284 5.01 12.90 -37.00
C ASP A 284 4.34 11.86 -36.08
N GLY A 285 3.91 12.30 -34.89
CA GLY A 285 3.23 11.42 -33.94
C GLY A 285 1.73 11.29 -34.24
N ASP A 286 1.06 10.41 -33.52
CA ASP A 286 -0.40 10.30 -33.56
C ASP A 286 -1.04 11.46 -32.77
N ARG A 287 -1.90 12.24 -33.42
CA ARG A 287 -2.59 13.39 -32.81
C ARG A 287 -3.70 12.98 -31.84
N GLU A 288 -4.31 11.80 -32.01
CA GLU A 288 -5.43 11.37 -31.16
C GLU A 288 -4.97 10.85 -29.79
N GLN A 289 -3.72 10.38 -29.67
CA GLN A 289 -3.13 9.93 -28.40
C GLN A 289 -2.60 11.08 -27.51
N SER A 290 -2.45 12.27 -28.08
CA SER A 290 -1.77 13.45 -27.49
C SER A 290 -2.39 13.98 -26.19
N THR A 291 -3.70 14.22 -26.17
CA THR A 291 -4.35 14.98 -25.08
C THR A 291 -4.66 14.15 -23.84
N GLN A 292 -4.60 12.82 -23.92
CA GLN A 292 -4.93 11.93 -22.80
C GLN A 292 -3.73 11.61 -21.90
N ASP A 293 -2.51 11.87 -22.38
CA ASP A 293 -1.29 11.47 -21.69
C ASP A 293 -0.70 12.53 -20.77
N TYR A 294 -1.09 13.79 -20.96
CA TYR A 294 -0.66 14.88 -20.10
C TYR A 294 -1.47 14.88 -18.82
N ILE A 295 -0.77 14.80 -17.70
CA ILE A 295 -1.32 14.99 -16.36
C ILE A 295 -0.88 16.38 -15.89
N ASP A 296 -1.86 17.24 -15.61
CA ASP A 296 -1.66 18.62 -15.16
C ASP A 296 -1.41 18.73 -13.66
N ALA A 297 -2.04 17.86 -12.87
CA ALA A 297 -1.93 17.83 -11.42
C ALA A 297 -2.00 16.40 -10.87
N ILE A 298 -1.48 16.22 -9.66
CA ILE A 298 -1.77 15.03 -8.86
C ILE A 298 -3.27 15.08 -8.51
N PRO A 299 -4.03 13.99 -8.70
CA PRO A 299 -5.45 13.95 -8.34
C PRO A 299 -5.71 14.34 -6.88
N ASP A 300 -6.89 14.85 -6.58
CA ASP A 300 -7.31 15.10 -5.21
C ASP A 300 -7.50 13.78 -4.46
N HIS A 301 -6.96 13.67 -3.24
CA HIS A 301 -6.87 12.42 -2.48
C HIS A 301 -6.58 12.67 -1.00
N LEU A 302 -6.67 11.62 -0.17
CA LEU A 302 -6.17 11.64 1.20
C LEU A 302 -4.64 11.58 1.20
N ILE A 303 -3.97 12.61 1.72
CA ILE A 303 -2.50 12.69 1.74
C ILE A 303 -1.92 11.97 2.96
N ALA A 304 -2.46 12.27 4.14
CA ALA A 304 -1.96 11.80 5.43
C ALA A 304 -3.01 11.98 6.53
N TYR A 305 -2.75 11.40 7.71
CA TYR A 305 -3.51 11.66 8.92
C TYR A 305 -2.59 11.71 10.14
N GLU A 306 -3.05 12.39 11.19
CA GLU A 306 -2.41 12.38 12.50
C GLU A 306 -3.28 11.63 13.50
N SER A 307 -2.65 10.88 14.39
CA SER A 307 -3.31 10.15 15.45
C SER A 307 -2.89 10.66 16.84
N ILE A 308 -3.79 10.52 17.81
CA ILE A 308 -3.44 10.56 19.22
C ILE A 308 -2.88 9.16 19.56
N PRO A 309 -1.63 9.06 20.03
CA PRO A 309 -1.05 7.76 20.33
C PRO A 309 -1.50 7.20 21.68
N ASP A 310 -1.37 5.88 21.85
CA ASP A 310 -1.35 5.23 23.17
C ASP A 310 0.02 5.37 23.86
N GLU A 311 0.17 4.78 25.05
CA GLU A 311 1.42 4.83 25.82
C GLU A 311 2.61 4.17 25.10
N GLN A 312 2.35 3.29 24.13
CA GLN A 312 3.36 2.62 23.31
C GLN A 312 3.63 3.34 21.98
N GLY A 313 2.99 4.50 21.73
CA GLY A 313 3.16 5.25 20.49
C GLY A 313 2.32 4.73 19.32
N ARG A 314 1.39 3.80 19.54
CA ARG A 314 0.51 3.26 18.49
C ARG A 314 -0.72 4.16 18.31
N ALA A 315 -1.28 4.19 17.10
CA ALA A 315 -2.43 5.03 16.78
C ALA A 315 -3.68 4.58 17.56
N LYS A 316 -4.12 5.41 18.52
CA LYS A 316 -5.31 5.13 19.35
C LYS A 316 -6.57 5.74 18.78
N SER A 317 -6.51 7.01 18.38
CA SER A 317 -7.63 7.72 17.78
C SER A 317 -7.20 8.73 16.73
N LEU A 318 -8.07 8.98 15.75
CA LEU A 318 -7.85 10.01 14.74
C LEU A 318 -7.87 11.41 15.35
N ALA A 319 -6.87 12.22 15.05
CA ALA A 319 -6.77 13.62 15.48
C ALA A 319 -7.09 14.58 14.34
N SER A 320 -6.50 14.35 13.17
CA SER A 320 -6.66 15.19 11.99
C SER A 320 -6.45 14.40 10.70
N VAL A 321 -6.98 14.90 9.59
CA VAL A 321 -6.67 14.41 8.24
C VAL A 321 -6.17 15.55 7.38
N SER A 322 -5.20 15.25 6.53
CA SER A 322 -4.69 16.13 5.49
C SER A 322 -5.12 15.59 4.13
N VAL A 323 -5.94 16.36 3.40
CA VAL A 323 -6.46 15.98 2.09
C VAL A 323 -6.08 17.04 1.04
N GLN A 324 -5.93 16.63 -0.21
CA GLN A 324 -5.89 17.55 -1.33
C GLN A 324 -7.31 17.74 -1.86
N ARG A 325 -7.78 19.00 -1.95
CA ARG A 325 -9.10 19.35 -2.48
C ARG A 325 -8.99 20.60 -3.36
N ALA A 326 -9.39 20.49 -4.62
CA ALA A 326 -9.14 21.44 -5.70
C ALA A 326 -7.64 21.75 -5.89
N GLY A 327 -6.77 20.75 -5.79
CA GLY A 327 -5.31 20.92 -5.90
C GLY A 327 -4.67 21.64 -4.72
N VAL A 328 -5.42 21.91 -3.64
CA VAL A 328 -4.93 22.60 -2.44
C VAL A 328 -4.97 21.65 -1.25
N GLN A 329 -3.84 21.53 -0.56
CA GLN A 329 -3.76 20.77 0.69
C GLN A 329 -4.55 21.48 1.79
N ARG A 330 -5.42 20.74 2.48
CA ARG A 330 -6.26 21.19 3.58
C ARG A 330 -6.20 20.21 4.73
N ILE A 331 -6.21 20.73 5.94
CA ILE A 331 -6.18 19.94 7.18
C ILE A 331 -7.52 20.13 7.89
N TYR A 332 -8.17 19.03 8.24
CA TYR A 332 -9.41 19.00 9.02
C TYR A 332 -9.12 18.36 10.38
N GLN A 333 -9.58 19.01 11.44
CA GLN A 333 -9.40 18.57 12.82
C GLN A 333 -10.58 17.72 13.28
N ALA A 334 -10.42 17.00 14.39
CA ALA A 334 -11.47 16.16 14.98
C ALA A 334 -12.85 16.83 15.11
N ASP A 335 -12.88 18.13 15.46
CA ASP A 335 -14.12 18.90 15.65
C ASP A 335 -14.81 19.26 14.32
N ASP A 336 -14.13 19.14 13.19
CA ASP A 336 -14.69 19.40 11.86
C ASP A 336 -15.47 18.19 11.31
N PHE A 337 -15.23 16.99 11.83
CA PHE A 337 -15.71 15.74 11.24
C PHE A 337 -17.20 15.51 11.39
N ILE A 338 -17.81 15.02 10.31
CA ILE A 338 -19.20 14.61 10.25
C ILE A 338 -19.27 13.11 10.56
N LEU A 339 -19.57 12.77 11.81
CA LEU A 339 -19.65 11.37 12.23
C LEU A 339 -20.97 10.71 11.82
N PRO A 340 -20.94 9.50 11.25
CA PRO A 340 -22.13 8.70 11.02
C PRO A 340 -22.58 7.94 12.27
N VAL A 341 -23.79 7.41 12.16
CA VAL A 341 -24.38 6.43 13.06
C VAL A 341 -24.51 5.11 12.29
N VAL A 342 -24.09 4.00 12.90
CA VAL A 342 -24.40 2.67 12.39
C VAL A 342 -25.80 2.29 12.88
N ASN A 343 -26.72 2.04 11.96
CA ASN A 343 -28.09 1.61 12.30
C ASN A 343 -28.49 0.25 11.68
N HIS A 344 -27.59 -0.36 10.91
CA HIS A 344 -27.73 -1.73 10.44
C HIS A 344 -26.34 -2.31 10.19
N TYR A 345 -26.17 -3.58 10.55
CA TYR A 345 -24.99 -4.35 10.27
C TYR A 345 -25.38 -5.82 10.21
N ARG A 346 -25.00 -6.48 9.13
CA ARG A 346 -25.13 -7.92 8.94
C ARG A 346 -23.77 -8.45 8.47
N PRO A 347 -23.05 -9.24 9.29
CA PRO A 347 -21.72 -9.75 8.97
C PRO A 347 -21.81 -10.81 7.87
N GLY A 348 -20.68 -11.08 7.22
CA GLY A 348 -20.61 -12.18 6.25
C GLY A 348 -20.44 -13.55 6.90
N SER A 349 -20.06 -13.62 8.19
CA SER A 349 -19.86 -14.87 8.93
C SER A 349 -20.15 -14.64 10.41
N HIS A 350 -19.13 -14.56 11.25
CA HIS A 350 -19.24 -14.25 12.66
C HIS A 350 -19.27 -12.74 12.88
N ALA A 351 -20.15 -12.27 13.76
CA ALA A 351 -20.17 -10.88 14.18
C ALA A 351 -19.06 -10.65 15.21
N PHE A 352 -18.10 -9.79 14.86
CA PHE A 352 -17.05 -9.36 15.78
C PHE A 352 -17.10 -7.85 15.98
N GLY A 353 -17.02 -7.46 17.24
CA GLY A 353 -16.73 -6.10 17.64
C GLY A 353 -15.27 -5.95 18.03
N VAL A 354 -14.68 -4.80 17.70
CA VAL A 354 -13.33 -4.42 18.14
C VAL A 354 -13.48 -3.46 19.31
N VAL A 355 -12.76 -3.74 20.40
CA VAL A 355 -12.79 -2.94 21.63
C VAL A 355 -11.36 -2.62 22.04
N PRO A 356 -11.08 -1.43 22.61
CA PRO A 356 -9.75 -1.16 23.16
C PRO A 356 -9.36 -2.21 24.20
N ALA A 357 -8.07 -2.58 24.24
CA ALA A 357 -7.59 -3.67 25.09
C ALA A 357 -7.98 -3.54 26.57
N GLU A 358 -7.98 -2.31 27.09
CA GLU A 358 -8.22 -1.99 28.51
C GLU A 358 -9.67 -1.56 28.82
N ALA A 359 -10.55 -1.47 27.81
CA ALA A 359 -11.93 -1.07 28.02
C ALA A 359 -12.82 -2.25 28.48
N PRO A 360 -13.95 -2.01 29.17
CA PRO A 360 -15.03 -2.99 29.34
C PRO A 360 -15.52 -3.59 28.03
N ALA A 361 -15.98 -4.86 28.08
CA ALA A 361 -16.44 -5.62 26.91
C ALA A 361 -17.62 -4.97 26.17
N GLU A 362 -18.49 -4.32 26.95
CA GLU A 362 -19.71 -3.65 26.49
C GLU A 362 -19.43 -2.24 25.96
N GLU A 363 -18.24 -1.70 26.19
CA GLU A 363 -17.90 -0.37 25.70
C GLU A 363 -17.61 -0.45 24.20
N PHE A 364 -18.17 0.49 23.44
CA PHE A 364 -18.01 0.66 21.99
C PHE A 364 -18.63 -0.41 21.06
N ASN A 365 -19.02 -1.59 21.57
CA ASN A 365 -19.75 -2.61 20.79
C ASN A 365 -21.26 -2.35 20.75
N ARG A 366 -21.66 -1.16 20.32
CA ARG A 366 -23.07 -0.77 20.22
C ARG A 366 -23.34 -0.09 18.89
N PHE A 367 -24.47 -0.42 18.28
CA PHE A 367 -25.02 0.41 17.23
C PHE A 367 -25.29 1.81 17.78
N GLY A 368 -25.22 2.80 16.90
CA GLY A 368 -25.21 4.19 17.32
C GLY A 368 -24.03 4.96 16.75
N PRO A 369 -23.63 6.06 17.41
CA PRO A 369 -22.65 6.97 16.85
C PRO A 369 -21.29 6.31 16.73
N MET A 370 -20.72 6.37 15.52
CA MET A 370 -19.30 6.12 15.34
C MET A 370 -18.48 7.17 16.10
N ASN A 371 -17.24 6.83 16.39
CA ASN A 371 -16.29 7.66 17.12
C ASN A 371 -14.92 7.63 16.41
N LEU A 372 -13.93 8.30 16.98
CA LEU A 372 -12.60 8.45 16.37
C LEU A 372 -11.57 7.42 16.85
N LEU A 373 -11.95 6.44 17.69
CA LEU A 373 -11.07 5.37 18.13
C LEU A 373 -10.91 4.33 17.03
N PHE A 374 -9.66 4.00 16.71
CA PHE A 374 -9.35 2.96 15.72
C PHE A 374 -9.66 1.56 16.24
N ALA A 375 -9.51 1.31 17.54
CA ALA A 375 -9.90 0.04 18.14
C ALA A 375 -11.36 0.06 18.63
N SER A 376 -12.32 0.39 17.76
CA SER A 376 -13.73 0.44 18.14
C SER A 376 -14.69 0.08 16.99
N GLY A 377 -15.86 -0.47 17.32
CA GLY A 377 -16.95 -0.67 16.36
C GLY A 377 -17.12 -2.11 15.91
N PHE A 378 -17.60 -2.29 14.68
CA PHE A 378 -17.94 -3.59 14.10
C PHE A 378 -17.12 -3.81 12.82
N ILE A 379 -16.44 -4.95 12.74
CA ILE A 379 -15.54 -5.29 11.64
C ILE A 379 -16.11 -6.44 10.82
N ASN A 380 -15.55 -6.80 9.66
CA ASN A 380 -16.05 -7.90 8.84
C ASN A 380 -17.57 -7.80 8.46
N PRO A 381 -18.07 -6.65 7.95
CA PRO A 381 -19.44 -6.57 7.47
C PRO A 381 -19.65 -7.58 6.33
N GLY A 382 -20.91 -7.96 6.12
CA GLY A 382 -21.27 -8.82 5.00
C GLY A 382 -21.13 -8.13 3.67
N GLY A 383 -21.31 -8.89 2.60
CA GLY A 383 -21.09 -8.37 1.27
C GLY A 383 -21.66 -9.25 0.17
N GLU A 384 -21.39 -8.84 -1.05
CA GLU A 384 -21.78 -9.52 -2.28
C GLU A 384 -20.67 -9.35 -3.32
N LYS A 385 -20.37 -10.43 -4.06
CA LYS A 385 -19.33 -10.41 -5.11
C LYS A 385 -19.57 -9.39 -6.22
N THR A 386 -20.83 -9.09 -6.46
CA THR A 386 -21.27 -8.14 -7.49
C THR A 386 -22.04 -7.04 -6.81
N VAL A 387 -21.95 -5.84 -7.39
CA VAL A 387 -22.73 -4.68 -6.95
C VAL A 387 -24.21 -5.03 -6.81
N HIS A 388 -24.74 -4.84 -5.61
CA HIS A 388 -26.11 -5.15 -5.20
C HIS A 388 -27.12 -4.46 -6.14
N GLN A 389 -28.19 -5.19 -6.46
CA GLN A 389 -29.28 -4.70 -7.29
C GLN A 389 -30.57 -4.66 -6.49
N GLY A 390 -31.18 -3.47 -6.39
CA GLY A 390 -32.43 -3.25 -5.68
C GLY A 390 -32.26 -2.49 -4.38
N GLU A 391 -33.31 -2.52 -3.55
CA GLU A 391 -33.39 -1.79 -2.29
C GLU A 391 -32.73 -2.55 -1.15
N PHE A 392 -31.98 -1.83 -0.31
CA PHE A 392 -31.41 -2.37 0.91
C PHE A 392 -32.49 -2.63 1.94
N GLN A 393 -32.55 -3.87 2.43
CA GLN A 393 -33.42 -4.22 3.55
C GLN A 393 -32.63 -4.05 4.83
N LEU A 394 -33.13 -3.24 5.77
CA LEU A 394 -32.50 -3.08 7.08
C LEU A 394 -33.06 -4.10 8.08
N GLY A 395 -32.41 -4.18 9.23
CA GLY A 395 -32.77 -5.10 10.32
C GLY A 395 -32.15 -6.50 10.20
N ARG A 396 -32.60 -7.41 11.06
CA ARG A 396 -31.95 -8.68 11.38
C ARG A 396 -31.73 -9.63 10.19
N ASN A 397 -32.69 -9.69 9.28
CA ASN A 397 -32.61 -10.49 8.06
C ASN A 397 -32.34 -9.63 6.82
N GLY A 398 -31.89 -8.39 7.03
CA GLY A 398 -31.64 -7.38 6.01
C GLY A 398 -30.49 -7.73 5.08
N THR A 399 -30.17 -6.89 4.12
CA THR A 399 -29.09 -7.11 3.16
C THR A 399 -27.73 -7.24 3.89
N PRO A 400 -26.83 -8.18 3.54
CA PRO A 400 -25.49 -8.24 4.12
C PRO A 400 -24.72 -6.93 3.95
N GLY A 401 -24.01 -6.46 4.96
CA GLY A 401 -23.25 -5.20 4.92
C GLY A 401 -23.47 -4.32 6.14
N MET A 402 -23.11 -3.05 6.01
CA MET A 402 -23.20 -2.04 7.07
C MET A 402 -23.87 -0.78 6.52
N ASN A 403 -24.90 -0.29 7.22
CA ASN A 403 -25.55 0.98 6.88
C ASN A 403 -25.12 2.10 7.83
N LEU A 404 -24.70 3.21 7.24
CA LEU A 404 -24.21 4.40 7.90
C LEU A 404 -25.12 5.58 7.58
N VAL A 405 -25.52 6.33 8.60
CA VAL A 405 -26.32 7.56 8.44
C VAL A 405 -25.57 8.73 9.07
N PHE A 406 -25.19 9.72 8.27
CA PHE A 406 -24.48 10.90 8.75
C PHE A 406 -25.40 11.81 9.57
N LYS A 407 -24.89 12.36 10.68
CA LYS A 407 -25.65 13.29 11.54
C LYS A 407 -26.12 14.55 10.81
N GLN A 408 -25.39 14.94 9.77
CA GLN A 408 -25.75 15.97 8.82
C GLN A 408 -25.31 15.51 7.43
N PRO A 409 -25.97 15.97 6.34
CA PRO A 409 -25.59 15.56 5.00
C PRO A 409 -24.13 15.89 4.69
N VAL A 410 -23.44 14.99 4.01
CA VAL A 410 -22.10 15.24 3.46
C VAL A 410 -22.31 15.82 2.07
N VAL A 411 -21.81 17.05 1.87
CA VAL A 411 -21.99 17.82 0.64
C VAL A 411 -20.79 17.61 -0.26
N ASN A 412 -21.04 17.23 -1.51
CA ASN A 412 -20.01 17.05 -2.52
C ASN A 412 -19.31 18.38 -2.81
N GLY A 413 -17.98 18.38 -2.66
CA GLY A 413 -17.09 19.42 -3.16
C GLY A 413 -15.85 18.78 -3.80
N PRO A 414 -14.92 19.57 -4.35
CA PRO A 414 -13.79 19.01 -5.07
C PRO A 414 -12.92 18.09 -4.19
N GLY A 415 -12.61 16.89 -4.67
CA GLY A 415 -11.79 15.92 -3.96
C GLY A 415 -12.54 15.17 -2.85
N PRO A 416 -11.83 14.41 -2.00
CA PRO A 416 -12.46 13.55 -1.01
C PRO A 416 -13.42 14.29 -0.08
N ASP A 417 -14.63 13.73 0.06
CA ASP A 417 -15.67 14.18 0.99
C ASP A 417 -15.82 13.23 2.18
N ILE A 418 -15.41 11.97 2.04
CA ILE A 418 -15.53 10.95 3.10
C ILE A 418 -14.19 10.24 3.22
N ILE A 419 -13.74 9.99 4.45
CA ILE A 419 -12.57 9.16 4.72
C ILE A 419 -13.02 7.89 5.42
N ILE A 420 -12.55 6.75 4.92
CA ILE A 420 -12.78 5.42 5.51
C ILE A 420 -11.43 4.84 5.91
N PHE A 421 -11.33 4.39 7.16
CA PHE A 421 -10.20 3.65 7.69
C PHE A 421 -10.55 2.17 7.83
N ASP A 422 -9.62 1.34 7.37
CA ASP A 422 -9.67 -0.11 7.42
C ASP A 422 -8.50 -0.64 8.28
N ALA A 423 -8.78 -1.56 9.18
CA ALA A 423 -7.81 -2.09 10.14
C ALA A 423 -7.23 -3.43 9.68
N GLN A 424 -6.31 -3.38 8.71
CA GLN A 424 -5.75 -4.58 8.10
C GLN A 424 -4.67 -5.23 8.97
N SER A 425 -4.79 -6.54 9.24
CA SER A 425 -3.76 -7.31 9.95
C SER A 425 -2.41 -7.23 9.22
N ILE A 426 -1.29 -7.11 9.94
CA ILE A 426 0.05 -7.13 9.29
C ILE A 426 0.38 -8.46 8.59
N ALA A 427 -0.39 -9.51 8.87
CA ALA A 427 -0.23 -10.81 8.22
C ALA A 427 -1.01 -10.92 6.89
N HIS A 428 -1.84 -9.93 6.55
CA HIS A 428 -2.64 -9.91 5.33
C HIS A 428 -1.99 -9.05 4.23
N SER A 429 -2.67 -8.96 3.08
CA SER A 429 -2.22 -8.18 1.92
C SER A 429 -1.90 -6.72 2.27
N LEU A 430 -0.85 -6.20 1.63
CA LEU A 430 -0.48 -4.78 1.72
C LEU A 430 -1.37 -3.88 0.84
N GLU A 431 -2.20 -4.46 -0.04
CA GLU A 431 -3.07 -3.71 -0.95
C GLU A 431 -4.43 -3.32 -0.32
N GLY A 432 -4.82 -4.05 0.74
CA GLY A 432 -6.08 -3.87 1.47
C GLY A 432 -7.27 -4.57 0.82
N ASP A 433 -8.43 -4.46 1.47
CA ASP A 433 -9.61 -5.22 1.05
C ASP A 433 -10.51 -4.42 0.10
N VAL A 434 -11.13 -5.11 -0.85
CA VAL A 434 -12.02 -4.50 -1.84
C VAL A 434 -13.44 -4.42 -1.27
N PHE A 435 -14.11 -3.28 -1.49
CA PHE A 435 -15.47 -3.08 -0.98
C PHE A 435 -16.33 -2.22 -1.90
N HIS A 436 -17.65 -2.36 -1.75
CA HIS A 436 -18.68 -1.61 -2.45
C HIS A 436 -19.28 -0.55 -1.54
N LEU A 437 -19.51 0.63 -2.11
CA LEU A 437 -20.20 1.75 -1.47
C LEU A 437 -21.43 2.15 -2.27
N TYR A 438 -22.53 2.42 -1.56
CA TYR A 438 -23.80 2.83 -2.14
C TYR A 438 -24.26 4.13 -1.47
N PRO A 439 -24.36 5.24 -2.23
CA PRO A 439 -24.79 6.53 -1.67
C PRO A 439 -26.28 6.50 -1.33
N GLN A 440 -26.64 6.99 -0.14
CA GLN A 440 -28.03 7.29 0.22
C GLN A 440 -28.34 8.74 -0.11
N THR A 441 -29.12 8.93 -1.17
CA THR A 441 -29.44 10.26 -1.72
C THR A 441 -30.67 10.21 -2.62
N ASP A 442 -31.33 11.36 -2.79
CA ASP A 442 -32.42 11.53 -3.75
C ASP A 442 -31.93 11.86 -5.18
N HIS A 443 -30.62 11.96 -5.38
CA HIS A 443 -30.04 12.23 -6.70
C HIS A 443 -30.19 11.03 -7.64
N SER A 444 -31.03 11.17 -8.66
CA SER A 444 -31.36 10.08 -9.60
C SER A 444 -30.20 9.54 -10.43
N ALA A 445 -29.11 10.30 -10.55
CA ALA A 445 -27.91 9.89 -11.27
C ALA A 445 -26.94 9.10 -10.40
N ALA A 446 -27.14 9.09 -9.07
CA ALA A 446 -26.22 8.46 -8.13
C ALA A 446 -25.99 6.99 -8.48
N ARG A 447 -24.72 6.56 -8.41
CA ARG A 447 -24.31 5.18 -8.68
C ARG A 447 -23.48 4.65 -7.53
N PRO A 448 -23.56 3.33 -7.27
CA PRO A 448 -22.59 2.69 -6.40
C PRO A 448 -21.19 2.73 -7.03
N MET A 449 -20.18 2.65 -6.17
CA MET A 449 -18.79 2.51 -6.59
C MET A 449 -18.12 1.32 -5.89
N THR A 450 -17.03 0.84 -6.49
CA THR A 450 -16.18 -0.20 -5.89
C THR A 450 -14.81 0.41 -5.62
N VAL A 451 -14.42 0.38 -4.35
CA VAL A 451 -13.09 0.80 -3.92
C VAL A 451 -12.16 -0.41 -3.99
N ARG A 452 -11.05 -0.26 -4.71
CA ARG A 452 -10.07 -1.33 -4.96
C ARG A 452 -8.65 -0.98 -4.53
N LYS A 453 -8.44 0.28 -4.16
CA LYS A 453 -7.13 0.82 -3.86
C LYS A 453 -7.30 1.90 -2.81
N TYR A 454 -6.41 1.91 -1.84
CA TYR A 454 -6.36 2.89 -0.77
C TYR A 454 -5.38 4.01 -1.13
N ASP A 455 -5.58 5.19 -0.55
CA ASP A 455 -4.61 6.28 -0.67
C ASP A 455 -3.42 6.05 0.26
N ILE A 456 -3.71 5.45 1.41
CA ILE A 456 -2.75 4.98 2.40
C ILE A 456 -2.99 3.47 2.54
N ASP A 457 -2.13 2.67 1.90
CA ASP A 457 -2.13 1.21 1.96
C ASP A 457 -0.91 0.71 2.76
N GLY A 458 -0.66 -0.59 2.74
CA GLY A 458 0.46 -1.22 3.44
C GLY A 458 1.84 -0.86 2.89
N HIS A 459 1.93 -0.26 1.70
CA HIS A 459 3.16 0.27 1.12
C HIS A 459 3.42 1.73 1.53
N SER A 460 2.41 2.43 2.02
CA SER A 460 2.53 3.82 2.47
C SER A 460 3.23 3.93 3.82
N GLU A 461 4.18 4.85 3.92
CA GLU A 461 4.80 5.21 5.21
C GLU A 461 3.81 5.87 6.18
N GLN A 462 2.65 6.32 5.70
CA GLN A 462 1.58 6.89 6.52
C GLN A 462 0.72 5.81 7.20
N ALA A 463 0.88 4.52 6.87
CA ALA A 463 0.12 3.43 7.48
C ALA A 463 0.64 3.13 8.90
N GLN A 464 0.03 3.77 9.91
CA GLN A 464 0.40 3.61 11.32
C GLN A 464 -0.14 2.30 11.89
N ILE A 465 0.57 1.76 12.89
CA ILE A 465 0.13 0.61 13.66
C ILE A 465 -0.98 1.02 14.63
N MET A 466 -2.10 0.31 14.58
CA MET A 466 -3.25 0.51 15.46
C MET A 466 -2.91 0.13 16.91
N THR A 467 -3.52 0.82 17.87
CA THR A 467 -3.48 0.43 19.28
C THR A 467 -4.03 -0.99 19.50
N GLY A 468 -3.61 -1.62 20.59
CA GLY A 468 -4.03 -2.97 20.93
C GLY A 468 -5.54 -3.07 21.18
N CYS A 469 -6.15 -4.13 20.66
CA CYS A 469 -7.59 -4.36 20.79
C CYS A 469 -7.92 -5.77 21.28
N ARG A 470 -9.18 -5.98 21.65
CA ARG A 470 -9.77 -7.29 21.94
C ARG A 470 -10.95 -7.52 21.04
N LEU A 471 -11.00 -8.70 20.44
CA LEU A 471 -12.17 -9.15 19.70
C LEU A 471 -13.26 -9.57 20.68
N THR A 472 -14.45 -9.02 20.48
CA THR A 472 -15.65 -9.38 21.21
C THR A 472 -16.59 -10.08 20.24
N GLN A 473 -16.86 -11.35 20.50
CA GLN A 473 -17.81 -12.12 19.73
C GLN A 473 -19.23 -11.68 20.10
N LEU A 474 -19.97 -11.28 19.08
CA LEU A 474 -21.32 -10.79 19.20
C LEU A 474 -22.30 -11.87 18.78
N SER A 475 -23.51 -11.82 19.34
CA SER A 475 -24.58 -12.75 18.98
C SER A 475 -24.85 -12.70 17.48
N PRO A 476 -25.09 -13.85 16.83
CA PRO A 476 -25.60 -13.86 15.45
C PRO A 476 -27.02 -13.27 15.35
N ASP A 477 -27.69 -13.01 16.50
CA ASP A 477 -28.96 -12.32 16.56
C ASP A 477 -28.76 -10.81 16.61
N PHE A 478 -29.12 -10.12 15.52
CA PHE A 478 -29.05 -8.66 15.41
C PHE A 478 -30.26 -7.95 16.01
N ALA A 479 -30.02 -6.78 16.62
CA ALA A 479 -31.08 -5.86 17.02
C ALA A 479 -31.44 -4.89 15.89
N ASP A 480 -32.74 -4.68 15.66
CA ASP A 480 -33.25 -3.80 14.61
C ASP A 480 -33.18 -2.30 14.97
N ASP A 481 -33.01 -1.97 16.25
CA ASP A 481 -33.20 -0.63 16.84
C ASP A 481 -31.89 0.04 17.28
N GLY A 482 -30.77 -0.62 17.05
CA GLY A 482 -29.47 -0.15 17.52
C GLY A 482 -29.11 -0.56 18.95
N THR A 483 -29.82 -1.51 19.57
CA THR A 483 -29.37 -2.09 20.84
C THR A 483 -28.10 -2.94 20.64
N PRO A 484 -27.17 -2.97 21.62
CA PRO A 484 -25.95 -3.76 21.53
C PRO A 484 -26.27 -5.22 21.19
N LEU A 485 -25.51 -5.79 20.25
CA LEU A 485 -25.57 -7.24 20.02
C LEU A 485 -25.18 -7.93 21.32
N PRO A 486 -25.98 -8.88 21.84
CA PRO A 486 -25.64 -9.59 23.06
C PRO A 486 -24.22 -10.16 22.93
N ILE A 487 -23.35 -9.84 23.88
CA ILE A 487 -21.99 -10.36 23.88
C ILE A 487 -22.07 -11.86 24.16
N VAL A 488 -21.52 -12.65 23.25
CA VAL A 488 -21.44 -14.12 23.40
C VAL A 488 -20.19 -14.48 24.16
N ALA A 489 -19.06 -13.89 23.76
CA ALA A 489 -17.77 -14.11 24.38
C ALA A 489 -16.86 -12.91 24.11
N ARG A 490 -15.86 -12.73 24.97
CA ARG A 490 -14.79 -11.77 24.75
C ARG A 490 -13.45 -12.48 24.85
N SER A 491 -12.58 -12.23 23.87
CA SER A 491 -11.21 -12.73 23.93
C SER A 491 -10.49 -12.23 25.18
N GLN A 492 -9.92 -13.18 25.93
CA GLN A 492 -9.04 -12.89 27.06
C GLN A 492 -7.63 -12.48 26.60
N LEU A 493 -7.33 -12.64 25.31
CA LEU A 493 -6.09 -12.21 24.69
C LEU A 493 -6.24 -10.83 24.07
N VAL A 494 -5.27 -9.95 24.34
CA VAL A 494 -5.09 -8.76 23.49
C VAL A 494 -4.61 -9.29 22.15
N HIS A 495 -5.21 -8.82 21.06
CA HIS A 495 -4.80 -9.26 19.73
C HIS A 495 -3.31 -8.96 19.54
N GLN A 496 -2.50 -10.02 19.41
CA GLN A 496 -1.04 -9.93 19.41
C GLN A 496 -0.51 -9.60 18.02
N VAL A 497 -1.24 -9.98 16.97
CA VAL A 497 -0.95 -9.54 15.61
C VAL A 497 -1.48 -8.11 15.48
N PRO A 498 -0.61 -7.11 15.27
CA PRO A 498 -1.07 -5.74 15.11
C PRO A 498 -1.80 -5.56 13.78
N SER A 499 -2.76 -4.64 13.74
CA SER A 499 -3.31 -4.13 12.48
C SER A 499 -2.60 -2.83 12.08
N ARG A 500 -2.40 -2.63 10.79
CA ARG A 500 -2.09 -1.34 10.17
C ARG A 500 -3.39 -0.65 9.77
N LEU A 501 -3.39 0.67 9.85
CA LEU A 501 -4.52 1.49 9.44
C LEU A 501 -4.35 1.90 7.99
N PHE A 502 -5.13 1.28 7.11
CA PHE A 502 -5.27 1.72 5.73
C PHE A 502 -6.37 2.76 5.65
N ALA A 503 -6.27 3.68 4.71
CA ALA A 503 -7.23 4.77 4.59
C ALA A 503 -7.42 5.21 3.14
N VAL A 504 -8.65 5.58 2.82
CA VAL A 504 -9.03 6.03 1.48
C VAL A 504 -9.94 7.25 1.56
N GLY A 505 -9.66 8.24 0.72
CA GLY A 505 -10.54 9.35 0.44
C GLY A 505 -11.55 8.97 -0.64
N ILE A 506 -12.83 9.20 -0.35
CA ILE A 506 -13.95 8.96 -1.26
C ILE A 506 -14.45 10.30 -1.75
N ASP A 507 -14.35 10.52 -3.05
CA ASP A 507 -14.93 11.66 -3.75
C ASP A 507 -16.36 11.31 -4.18
N LEU A 508 -17.34 12.16 -3.85
CA LEU A 508 -18.73 11.90 -4.23
C LEU A 508 -18.97 12.07 -5.75
N ASP A 509 -18.07 12.72 -6.48
CA ASP A 509 -18.09 12.75 -7.95
C ASP A 509 -17.96 11.32 -8.54
N ASP A 510 -17.19 10.43 -7.90
CA ASP A 510 -17.03 9.03 -8.33
C ASP A 510 -18.34 8.24 -8.19
N MET A 511 -19.26 8.71 -7.35
CA MET A 511 -20.62 8.17 -7.19
C MET A 511 -21.67 8.93 -8.02
N GLN A 512 -21.25 9.82 -8.93
CA GLN A 512 -22.12 10.66 -9.76
C GLN A 512 -23.03 11.61 -8.96
N ILE A 513 -22.61 12.02 -7.77
CA ILE A 513 -23.24 13.13 -7.05
C ILE A 513 -22.69 14.42 -7.66
N PRO A 514 -23.52 15.37 -8.13
CA PRO A 514 -23.00 16.60 -8.71
C PRO A 514 -22.39 17.52 -7.64
N PRO A 515 -21.49 18.46 -8.00
CA PRO A 515 -20.98 19.45 -7.07
C PRO A 515 -22.10 20.21 -6.35
N GLY A 516 -22.00 20.32 -5.02
CA GLY A 516 -23.03 20.90 -4.15
C GLY A 516 -24.24 19.98 -3.89
N GLY A 517 -24.31 18.82 -4.53
CA GLY A 517 -25.19 17.71 -4.15
C GLY A 517 -24.76 17.12 -2.80
N SER A 518 -25.56 16.21 -2.24
CA SER A 518 -25.23 15.62 -0.94
C SER A 518 -25.75 14.20 -0.77
N ILE A 519 -25.15 13.49 0.18
CA ILE A 519 -25.63 12.20 0.66
C ILE A 519 -25.97 12.30 2.14
N THR A 520 -26.95 11.52 2.59
CA THR A 520 -27.32 11.40 4.01
C THR A 520 -26.68 10.19 4.67
N GLY A 521 -26.12 9.27 3.89
CA GLY A 521 -25.60 8.00 4.39
C GLY A 521 -24.93 7.17 3.30
N LEU A 522 -24.34 6.06 3.73
CA LEU A 522 -23.69 5.07 2.89
C LEU A 522 -24.13 3.67 3.30
N PHE A 523 -24.38 2.80 2.33
CA PHE A 523 -24.31 1.37 2.57
C PHE A 523 -22.93 0.88 2.14
N LEU A 524 -22.30 0.05 2.97
CA LEU A 524 -20.98 -0.54 2.75
C LEU A 524 -21.11 -2.06 2.72
N GLN A 525 -20.54 -2.67 1.69
CA GLN A 525 -20.45 -4.12 1.56
C GLN A 525 -19.02 -4.54 1.27
N ASP A 526 -18.58 -5.62 1.89
CA ASP A 526 -17.41 -6.34 1.43
C ASP A 526 -17.61 -6.84 -0.02
N ALA A 527 -16.55 -6.83 -0.84
CA ALA A 527 -16.67 -7.24 -2.24
C ALA A 527 -16.56 -8.76 -2.46
N GLN A 528 -16.31 -9.57 -1.42
CA GLN A 528 -16.25 -11.04 -1.48
C GLN A 528 -15.46 -11.58 -2.68
N ASP A 529 -14.40 -10.88 -3.07
CA ASP A 529 -13.52 -11.30 -4.15
C ASP A 529 -12.46 -12.29 -3.66
N ASP A 530 -12.13 -12.27 -2.37
CA ASP A 530 -11.27 -13.24 -1.69
C ASP A 530 -11.83 -13.65 -0.30
N ALA A 531 -10.96 -14.14 0.58
CA ALA A 531 -11.31 -14.57 1.94
C ALA A 531 -11.14 -13.48 2.99
N ASP A 532 -10.39 -12.43 2.65
CA ASP A 532 -10.20 -11.26 3.50
C ASP A 532 -11.46 -10.41 3.42
N ARG A 533 -11.64 -9.56 4.42
CA ARG A 533 -12.84 -8.76 4.55
C ARG A 533 -12.51 -7.45 5.18
N ILE A 534 -13.08 -6.39 4.62
CA ILE A 534 -12.88 -5.06 5.16
C ILE A 534 -13.24 -4.99 6.64
N ASP A 535 -12.37 -4.37 7.43
CA ASP A 535 -12.50 -4.14 8.86
C ASP A 535 -12.63 -2.64 9.13
N PRO A 536 -13.78 -2.02 8.78
CA PRO A 536 -13.95 -0.59 8.89
C PRO A 536 -13.99 -0.15 10.36
N VAL A 537 -13.11 0.79 10.72
CA VAL A 537 -13.00 1.29 12.10
C VAL A 537 -13.46 2.74 12.26
N VAL A 538 -12.83 3.67 11.56
CA VAL A 538 -13.15 5.10 11.60
C VAL A 538 -13.70 5.51 10.24
N ILE A 539 -14.90 6.07 10.23
CA ILE A 539 -15.52 6.64 9.03
C ILE A 539 -15.98 8.05 9.35
N ILE A 540 -15.53 9.02 8.56
CA ILE A 540 -15.84 10.44 8.74
C ILE A 540 -16.27 11.07 7.42
N GLY A 541 -17.27 11.95 7.47
CA GLY A 541 -17.51 12.93 6.43
C GLY A 541 -16.72 14.20 6.70
N LEU A 542 -16.31 14.90 5.65
CA LEU A 542 -15.65 16.19 5.70
C LEU A 542 -16.67 17.30 5.44
N PRO A 543 -16.54 18.46 6.08
CA PRO A 543 -17.36 19.61 5.76
C PRO A 543 -17.04 20.10 4.33
N PRO A 544 -17.96 20.84 3.70
CA PRO A 544 -17.72 21.40 2.37
C PRO A 544 -16.54 22.36 2.39
N VAL A 545 -15.84 22.45 1.25
CA VAL A 545 -14.78 23.44 1.05
C VAL A 545 -15.35 24.84 1.19
N LYS A 546 -14.80 25.61 2.14
CA LYS A 546 -15.16 27.03 2.35
C LYS A 546 -14.67 27.93 1.24
#